data_AF-A0A2A2LZ98-F1
#
_entry.id   AF-A0A2A2LZ98-F1
#
_cell.length_a   1.000
_cell.length_b   1.000
_cell.length_c   1.000
_cell.angle_alpha   90.00
_cell.angle_beta   90.00
_cell.angle_gamma   90.00
#
_symmetry.space_group_name_H-M   'P 1'
#
loop_
_entity.id
_entity.type
_entity.pdbx_description
1 polymer ?
#
loop_
_entity_poly.entity_id
_entity_poly.type
_entity_poly.pdbx_seq_one_letter_code
_entity_poly.pdbx_strand_id
1 'polypeptide(L)'
;MNMGPVSIGCVVTKIEEAFDNAEERESTNSTVPPVPKRPMIPSFCTAPDTIMYIFGSCTIQNSRVYVGKTYARDLDQNEKKKMSEFQHKMAERQKVSEG
;
A
#
# COMPACT_ATOMS: atom_id res chain seq x y z
N MET A 1 20.17 -1.75 23.27
CA MET A 1 19.24 -0.60 23.43
C MET A 1 17.89 -1.16 23.81
N ASN A 2 17.49 -1.01 25.08
CA ASN A 2 16.20 -1.46 25.59
C ASN A 2 15.17 -0.35 25.37
N MET A 3 14.19 -0.59 24.49
CA MET A 3 13.02 0.27 24.34
C MET A 3 12.06 -0.10 25.49
N GLY A 4 12.01 0.73 26.53
CA GLY A 4 11.03 0.57 27.62
C GLY A 4 9.59 0.73 27.11
N PRO A 5 8.58 0.31 27.90
CA PRO A 5 7.18 0.40 27.50
C PRO A 5 6.81 1.87 27.27
N VAL A 6 6.37 2.20 26.05
CA VAL A 6 5.83 3.51 25.71
C VAL A 6 4.54 3.68 26.49
N SER A 7 4.61 4.46 27.57
CA SER A 7 3.44 4.83 28.36
C SER A 7 2.50 5.66 27.49
N ILE A 8 1.34 5.09 27.15
CA ILE A 8 0.32 5.65 26.25
C ILE A 8 -0.10 7.06 26.68
N GLY A 9 0.05 7.42 27.97
CA GLY A 9 -0.25 8.76 28.48
C GLY A 9 0.65 9.88 27.96
N CYS A 10 1.87 9.61 27.50
CA CYS A 10 2.81 10.66 27.06
C CYS A 10 2.53 11.17 25.62
N VAL A 11 1.76 10.41 24.83
CA VAL A 11 1.38 10.79 23.46
C VAL A 11 0.11 11.65 23.45
N VAL A 12 -0.81 11.36 24.38
CA VAL A 12 -2.09 12.08 24.51
C VAL A 12 -1.85 13.54 24.91
N THR A 13 -0.98 13.78 25.90
CA THR A 13 -0.71 15.13 26.40
C THR A 13 -0.09 16.04 25.34
N LYS A 14 0.78 15.51 24.47
CA LYS A 14 1.41 16.30 23.40
C LYS A 14 0.46 16.70 22.28
N ILE A 15 -0.57 15.90 22.06
CA ILE A 15 -1.60 16.18 21.06
C ILE A 15 -2.57 17.22 21.65
N GLU A 16 -2.98 17.06 22.91
CA GLU A 16 -3.84 18.02 23.64
C GLU A 16 -3.16 19.38 23.77
N GLU A 17 -1.89 19.44 24.18
CA GLU A 17 -1.09 20.67 24.19
C GLU A 17 -1.02 21.33 22.80
N ALA A 18 -0.95 20.56 21.72
CA ALA A 18 -0.92 21.12 20.36
C ALA A 18 -2.26 21.75 19.95
N PHE A 19 -3.38 21.27 20.48
CA PHE A 19 -4.70 21.86 20.26
C PHE A 19 -4.95 23.08 21.13
N ASP A 20 -4.53 23.05 22.40
CA ASP A 20 -4.71 24.17 23.33
C ASP A 20 -3.87 25.40 22.93
N ASN A 21 -2.70 25.19 22.32
CA ASN A 21 -1.83 26.27 21.82
C ASN A 21 -2.14 26.68 20.36
N ALA A 22 -3.17 26.11 19.73
CA ALA A 22 -3.52 26.42 18.34
C ALA A 22 -4.01 27.87 18.18
N GLU A 23 -4.79 28.37 19.14
CA GLU A 23 -5.33 29.74 19.14
C GLU A 23 -4.21 30.81 19.30
N GLU A 24 -3.20 30.52 20.13
CA GLU A 24 -2.05 31.43 20.31
C GLU A 24 -1.18 31.50 19.05
N ARG A 25 -1.06 30.39 18.29
CA ARG A 25 -0.30 30.33 17.02
C ARG A 25 -0.99 31.00 15.84
N GLU A 26 -2.30 31.19 15.89
CA GLU A 26 -3.02 31.99 14.90
C GLU A 26 -2.68 33.48 15.04
N SER A 27 -2.45 33.97 16.27
CA SER A 27 -2.07 35.37 16.55
C SER A 27 -0.68 35.74 16.03
N THR A 28 0.19 34.74 15.88
CA THR A 28 1.55 34.90 15.33
C THR A 28 1.63 34.64 13.83
N ASN A 29 0.65 35.08 13.01
CA ASN A 29 0.66 35.04 11.54
C ASN A 29 1.39 33.81 10.95
N SER A 30 1.19 32.65 11.57
CA SER A 30 1.95 31.46 11.28
C SER A 30 1.13 30.69 10.28
N THR A 31 1.32 31.04 9.02
CA THR A 31 0.73 30.34 7.88
C THR A 31 1.04 28.85 8.01
N VAL A 32 0.00 28.01 7.99
CA VAL A 32 0.15 26.55 7.95
C VAL A 32 1.15 26.20 6.84
N PRO A 33 2.24 25.47 7.14
CA PRO A 33 3.21 25.12 6.12
C PRO A 33 2.49 24.37 4.99
N PRO A 34 2.78 24.70 3.73
CA PRO A 34 2.08 24.10 2.60
C PRO A 34 2.26 22.58 2.63
N VAL A 35 1.14 21.85 2.52
CA VAL A 35 1.15 20.38 2.48
C VAL A 35 2.09 19.92 1.35
N PRO A 36 3.00 18.97 1.60
CA PRO A 36 3.87 18.44 0.57
C PRO A 36 3.06 17.96 -0.63
N LYS A 37 3.47 18.34 -1.84
CA LYS A 37 2.85 17.83 -3.05
C LYS A 37 2.94 16.30 -3.04
N ARG A 38 1.81 15.64 -3.31
CA ARG A 38 1.77 14.19 -3.45
C ARG A 38 2.80 13.77 -4.52
N PRO A 39 3.64 12.77 -4.24
CA PRO A 39 4.54 12.25 -5.27
C PRO A 39 3.73 11.70 -6.44
N MET A 40 4.23 11.89 -7.66
CA MET A 40 3.67 11.19 -8.81
C MET A 40 3.97 9.71 -8.67
N ILE A 41 2.95 8.88 -8.87
CA ILE A 41 3.12 7.44 -8.88
C ILE A 41 3.98 7.11 -10.11
N PRO A 42 5.13 6.44 -9.93
CA PRO A 42 5.98 6.11 -11.06
C PRO A 42 5.31 5.02 -11.92
N SER A 43 5.60 5.03 -13.22
CA SER A 43 4.97 4.13 -14.20
C SER A 43 5.14 2.65 -13.87
N PHE A 44 6.21 2.27 -13.17
CA PHE A 44 6.43 0.89 -12.76
C PHE A 44 5.44 0.41 -11.69
N CYS A 45 4.76 1.30 -10.96
CA CYS A 45 3.75 0.89 -9.97
C CYS A 45 2.45 0.37 -10.60
N THR A 46 2.21 0.69 -11.88
CA THR A 46 0.99 0.30 -12.62
C THR A 46 1.26 -0.75 -13.69
N ALA A 47 2.47 -1.31 -13.72
CA ALA A 47 2.85 -2.29 -14.72
C ALA A 47 2.18 -3.65 -14.45
N PRO A 48 1.90 -4.48 -15.47
CA PRO A 48 1.18 -5.75 -15.28
C PRO A 48 1.87 -6.72 -14.30
N ASP A 49 3.19 -6.60 -14.13
CA ASP A 49 4.01 -7.38 -13.19
C ASP A 49 3.83 -6.96 -11.73
N THR A 50 3.16 -5.83 -11.45
CA THR A 50 2.74 -5.45 -10.10
C THR A 50 1.42 -6.08 -9.68
N ILE A 51 0.68 -6.70 -10.61
CA ILE A 51 -0.58 -7.37 -10.31
C ILE A 51 -0.30 -8.66 -9.55
N MET A 52 -0.93 -8.78 -8.39
CA MET A 52 -0.79 -9.89 -7.48
C MET A 52 -2.10 -10.67 -7.42
N TYR A 53 -2.03 -11.96 -7.72
CA TYR A 53 -3.18 -12.87 -7.64
C TYR A 53 -3.07 -13.77 -6.42
N ILE A 54 -4.09 -13.74 -5.57
CA ILE A 54 -4.14 -14.51 -4.33
C ILE A 54 -5.02 -15.74 -4.55
N PHE A 55 -4.42 -16.92 -4.43
CA PHE A 55 -5.08 -18.22 -4.53
C PHE A 55 -4.95 -18.94 -3.19
N GLY A 56 -5.90 -18.70 -2.27
CA GLY A 56 -5.83 -19.23 -0.91
C GLY A 56 -4.59 -18.70 -0.17
N SER A 57 -3.71 -19.61 0.24
CA SER A 57 -2.42 -19.29 0.91
C SER A 57 -1.26 -19.01 -0.07
N CYS A 58 -1.50 -19.16 -1.36
CA CYS A 58 -0.51 -18.92 -2.40
C CYS A 58 -0.75 -17.57 -3.07
N THR A 59 0.35 -16.92 -3.45
CA THR A 59 0.35 -15.66 -4.15
C THR A 59 1.16 -15.80 -5.43
N ILE A 60 0.58 -15.38 -6.54
CA ILE A 60 1.26 -15.36 -7.84
C ILE A 60 1.45 -13.91 -8.25
N GLN A 61 2.72 -13.52 -8.45
CA GLN A 61 3.08 -12.20 -8.95
C GLN A 61 4.29 -12.33 -9.87
N ASN A 62 4.25 -11.66 -11.03
CA ASN A 62 5.32 -11.67 -12.03
C ASN A 62 5.84 -13.09 -12.37
N SER A 63 4.92 -14.02 -12.61
CA SER A 63 5.23 -15.45 -12.87
C SER A 63 5.99 -16.18 -11.76
N ARG A 64 5.99 -15.66 -10.53
CA ARG A 64 6.57 -16.29 -9.34
C ARG A 64 5.48 -16.69 -8.37
N VAL A 65 5.63 -17.87 -7.77
CA VAL A 65 4.76 -18.40 -6.74
C VAL A 65 5.39 -18.13 -5.37
N TYR A 66 4.59 -17.55 -4.49
CA TYR A 66 4.91 -17.34 -3.09
C TYR A 66 3.92 -18.11 -2.22
N VAL A 67 4.42 -18.73 -1.16
CA VAL A 67 3.58 -19.33 -0.11
C VAL A 67 3.73 -18.47 1.13
N GLY A 68 2.65 -17.78 1.52
CA GLY A 68 2.75 -16.68 2.48
C GLY A 68 3.63 -15.54 1.95
N LYS A 69 4.80 -15.35 2.56
CA LYS A 69 5.78 -14.30 2.17
C LYS A 69 7.05 -14.86 1.53
N THR A 70 7.11 -16.18 1.34
CA THR A 70 8.33 -16.86 0.91
C THR A 70 8.21 -17.28 -0.54
N TYR A 71 9.23 -16.97 -1.33
CA TYR A 71 9.34 -17.47 -2.71
C TYR A 71 9.43 -19.00 -2.69
N ALA A 72 8.55 -19.64 -3.46
CA ALA A 72 8.51 -21.09 -3.59
C ALA A 72 9.19 -21.55 -4.88
N ARG A 73 8.76 -21.01 -6.02
CA ARG A 73 9.27 -21.35 -7.36
C ARG A 73 8.73 -20.39 -8.42
N ASP A 74 9.29 -20.49 -9.62
CA ASP A 74 8.70 -19.90 -10.81
C ASP A 74 7.55 -20.76 -11.36
N LEU A 75 6.64 -20.12 -12.09
CA LEU A 75 5.64 -20.83 -12.90
C LEU A 75 6.32 -21.51 -14.09
N ASP A 76 5.88 -22.73 -14.39
CA ASP A 76 6.28 -23.41 -15.62
C ASP A 76 5.59 -22.78 -16.86
N GLN A 77 5.95 -23.23 -18.06
CA GLN A 77 5.40 -22.66 -19.30
C GLN A 77 3.89 -22.87 -19.45
N ASN A 78 3.38 -24.04 -19.03
CA ASN A 78 1.95 -24.34 -19.12
C ASN A 78 1.15 -23.53 -18.11
N GLU A 79 1.68 -23.35 -16.90
CA GLU A 79 1.10 -22.51 -15.86
C GLU A 79 1.09 -21.03 -16.29
N LYS A 80 2.18 -20.53 -16.87
CA LYS A 80 2.24 -19.16 -17.45
C LYS A 80 1.14 -18.95 -18.49
N LYS A 81 0.91 -19.93 -19.36
CA LYS A 81 -0.16 -19.87 -20.37
C LYS A 81 -1.54 -19.79 -19.72
N LYS A 82 -1.85 -20.67 -18.78
CA LYS A 82 -3.11 -20.65 -18.01
C LYS A 82 -3.29 -19.32 -17.26
N MET A 83 -2.21 -18.78 -16.71
CA MET A 83 -2.22 -17.52 -15.99
C MET A 83 -2.51 -16.32 -16.92
N SER A 84 -1.99 -16.34 -18.15
CA SER A 84 -2.31 -15.33 -19.17
C SER A 84 -3.79 -15.37 -19.56
N GLU A 85 -4.33 -16.57 -19.80
CA GLU A 85 -5.76 -16.76 -20.11
C GLU A 85 -6.67 -16.30 -18.95
N PHE A 86 -6.25 -16.56 -17.71
CA PHE A 86 -6.95 -16.09 -16.52
C PHE A 86 -6.93 -14.56 -16.41
N GLN A 87 -5.76 -13.92 -16.59
CA GLN A 87 -5.62 -12.47 -16.57
C GLN A 87 -6.54 -11.78 -17.59
N HIS A 88 -6.61 -12.32 -18.81
CA HIS A 88 -7.50 -11.81 -19.85
C HIS A 88 -8.97 -11.84 -19.41
N LYS A 89 -9.44 -12.99 -18.91
CA LYS A 89 -10.82 -13.15 -18.43
C LYS A 89 -11.15 -12.25 -17.25
N MET A 90 -10.19 -11.99 -16.36
CA MET A 90 -10.38 -11.09 -15.22
C MET A 90 -10.48 -9.63 -15.66
N ALA A 91 -9.63 -9.21 -16.60
CA ALA A 91 -9.67 -7.87 -17.18
C ALA A 91 -10.99 -7.60 -17.91
N GLU A 92 -11.55 -8.59 -18.61
CA GLU A 92 -12.88 -8.50 -19.22
C GLU A 92 -13.98 -8.32 -18.17
N ARG A 93 -13.93 -9.08 -17.07
CA ARG A 93 -14.92 -8.99 -15.98
C ARG A 93 -14.88 -7.64 -15.26
N GLN A 94 -13.70 -7.09 -14.99
CA GLN A 94 -13.57 -5.79 -14.31
C GLN A 94 -14.18 -4.64 -15.14
N LYS A 95 -14.06 -4.69 -16.48
CA LYS A 95 -14.66 -3.70 -17.38
C LYS A 95 -16.20 -3.69 -17.35
N VAL A 96 -16.82 -4.80 -16.95
CA VAL A 96 -18.29 -4.93 -16.89
C VAL A 96 -18.85 -4.43 -15.55
N SER A 97 -18.07 -4.45 -14.47
CA SER A 97 -18.51 -3.97 -13.15
C SER A 97 -18.46 -2.46 -12.95
N GLU A 98 -17.86 -1.72 -13.89
CA GLU A 98 -17.76 -0.26 -13.86
C GLU A 98 -18.77 0.44 -14.80
N GLY A 99 -19.72 -0.33 -15.37
CA GLY A 99 -20.78 0.15 -16.28
C GLY A 99 -22.16 0.21 -15.66
#